data_AF-A0A524H740-F1
#
_entry.id   AF-A0A524H740-F1
#
_cell.length_a   1.000
_cell.length_b   1.000
_cell.length_c   1.000
_cell.angle_alpha   90.00
_cell.angle_beta   90.00
_cell.angle_gamma   90.00
#
_symmetry.space_group_name_H-M   'P 1'
#
loop_
_entity.id
_entity.type
_entity.pdbx_description
1 polymer ?
#
loop_
_entity_poly.entity_id
_entity_poly.type
_entity_poly.pdbx_seq_one_letter_code
_entity_poly.pdbx_strand_id
1 'polypeptide(L)' 'MDDDHLPHLKERLATTLGARLELGELLGVGGFAAVFRARDPLLNRDVAIKALDPKLVLDDAAADRLLDEARLV' A
#
# COMPACT_ATOMS: atom_id res chain seq x y z
N MET A 1 9.78 10.49 16.94
CA MET A 1 9.53 9.13 16.43
C MET A 1 8.10 9.18 15.98
N ASP A 2 7.91 9.54 14.71
CA ASP A 2 6.61 10.01 14.21
C ASP A 2 5.78 8.80 13.75
N ASP A 3 5.05 8.21 14.70
CA ASP A 3 4.13 7.09 14.46
C ASP A 3 2.88 7.48 13.63
N ASP A 4 2.76 8.74 13.21
CA ASP A 4 1.57 9.30 12.55
C ASP A 4 1.56 9.15 11.02
N HIS A 5 2.47 8.36 10.43
CA HIS A 5 2.57 8.22 8.97
C HIS A 5 1.60 7.18 8.38
N LEU A 6 1.29 6.10 9.11
CA LEU A 6 0.39 5.04 8.65
C LEU A 6 -1.05 5.52 8.39
N PRO A 7 -1.67 6.34 9.27
CA PRO A 7 -3.01 6.89 9.01
C PRO A 7 -3.04 7.72 7.72
N HIS A 8 -2.05 8.61 7.54
CA HIS A 8 -1.93 9.43 6.34
C HIS A 8 -1.70 8.60 5.07
N LEU A 9 -0.91 7.52 5.15
CA LEU A 9 -0.69 6.61 4.03
C LEU A 9 -1.99 5.89 3.64
N LYS A 10 -2.75 5.40 4.62
CA LYS A 10 -4.05 4.76 4.38
C LYS A 10 -5.04 5.71 3.70
N GLU A 11 -5.12 6.95 4.16
CA GLU A 11 -6.03 7.95 3.59
C GLU A 11 -5.66 8.33 2.14
N ARG A 12 -4.36 8.48 1.87
CA ARG A 12 -3.85 8.70 0.50
C ARG A 12 -4.15 7.52 -0.41
N LEU A 13 -3.99 6.28 0.07
CA LEU A 13 -4.36 5.08 -0.68
C LEU A 13 -5.86 5.03 -0.96
N ALA A 14 -6.70 5.32 0.04
CA ALA A 14 -8.15 5.34 -0.13
C ALA A 14 -8.57 6.34 -1.21
N THR A 15 -7.96 7.53 -1.18
CA THR A 15 -8.23 8.59 -2.18
C THR A 15 -7.74 8.19 -3.58
N THR A 16 -6.58 7.52 -3.68
CA THR A 16 -5.95 7.17 -4.97
C THR A 16 -6.63 5.97 -5.64
N LEU A 17 -6.92 4.92 -4.86
CA LEU A 17 -7.58 3.71 -5.35
C LEU A 17 -9.10 3.93 -5.52
N GLY A 18 -9.66 4.91 -4.80
CA GLY A 18 -11.05 5.32 -4.91
C GLY A 18 -12.03 4.21 -4.52
N ALA A 19 -13.22 4.23 -5.11
CA ALA A 19 -14.28 3.24 -4.89
C ALA A 19 -14.00 1.85 -5.51
N ARG A 20 -12.84 1.66 -6.16
CA ARG A 20 -12.50 0.37 -6.80
C ARG A 20 -12.12 -0.69 -5.79
N LEU A 21 -11.57 -0.28 -4.65
CA LEU A 21 -11.11 -1.18 -3.60
C LEU A 21 -11.56 -0.63 -2.26
N GLU A 22 -12.23 -1.45 -1.47
CA GLU A 22 -12.61 -1.09 -0.11
C GLU A 22 -11.43 -1.38 0.81
N LEU A 23 -10.67 -0.34 1.18
CA LEU A 23 -9.52 -0.50 2.08
C LEU A 23 -9.94 -0.88 3.49
N GLY A 24 -9.29 -1.91 4.02
CA GLY A 24 -9.52 -2.46 5.35
C GLY A 24 -8.39 -2.17 6.33
N GLU A 25 -8.06 -3.19 7.11
CA GLU A 25 -7.05 -3.12 8.17
C GLU A 25 -5.62 -3.25 7.64
N LEU A 26 -4.66 -2.79 8.45
CA LEU A 26 -3.24 -3.01 8.23
C LEU A 26 -2.93 -4.48 8.53
N LEU A 27 -2.33 -5.17 7.56
CA LEU A 27 -1.90 -6.57 7.69
C LEU A 27 -0.46 -6.70 8.17
N GLY A 28 0.38 -5.70 7.87
CA GLY A 28 1.77 -5.69 8.32
C GLY A 28 2.54 -4.48 7.83
N VAL A 29 3.66 -4.22 8.51
CA VAL A 29 4.64 -3.20 8.14
C VAL A 29 5.99 -3.90 7.96
N GLY A 30 6.63 -3.63 6.83
CA GLY A 30 7.99 -4.07 6.54
C GLY A 30 8.89 -2.86 6.25
N GLY A 31 10.17 -3.11 5.97
CA GLY A 31 11.21 -2.07 5.96
C GLY A 31 10.89 -0.76 5.25
N PHE A 32 10.13 -0.80 4.14
CA PHE A 32 9.77 0.40 3.36
C PHE A 32 8.29 0.50 3.00
N ALA A 33 7.46 -0.42 3.49
CA ALA A 33 6.10 -0.57 3.00
C ALA A 33 5.12 -1.01 4.09
N ALA A 34 3.88 -0.57 3.95
CA ALA A 34 2.74 -1.07 4.69
C ALA A 34 1.86 -1.92 3.77
N VAL A 35 1.32 -3.02 4.28
CA VAL A 35 0.40 -3.90 3.56
C VAL A 35 -0.97 -3.80 4.20
N PHE A 36 -1.99 -3.49 3.40
CA PHE A 36 -3.38 -3.38 3.84
C PHE A 36 -4.23 -4.47 3.20
N ARG A 37 -5.24 -4.97 3.92
CA ARG A 37 -6.32 -5.74 3.31
C ARG A 37 -7.19 -4.78 2.50
N ALA A 38 -7.71 -5.24 1.37
CA ALA A 38 -8.78 -4.59 0.66
C ALA A 38 -9.79 -5.60 0.11
N ARG A 39 -11.04 -5.19 -0.04
CA ARG A 39 -12.04 -5.95 -0.81
C ARG A 39 -12.06 -5.43 -2.24
N ASP A 40 -11.90 -6.32 -3.20
CA ASP A 40 -12.11 -6.03 -4.62
C ASP A 40 -13.52 -6.52 -5.02
N PRO A 41 -14.49 -5.61 -5.24
CA PRO A 41 -15.85 -5.97 -5.63
C PRO A 41 -15.95 -6.48 -7.07
N LEU A 42 -15.00 -6.14 -7.95
CA LEU A 42 -14.97 -6.61 -9.34
C LEU A 42 -14.51 -8.08 -9.40
N LEU A 43 -13.49 -8.43 -8.63
CA LEU A 43 -12.97 -9.79 -8.53
C LEU A 43 -13.71 -10.64 -7.46
N ASN A 44 -14.58 -10.00 -6.67
CA ASN A 44 -15.31 -10.59 -5.56
C ASN A 44 -14.40 -11.37 -4.57
N ARG A 45 -13.22 -10.83 -4.27
CA ARG A 45 -12.24 -11.44 -3.35
C ARG A 45 -11.50 -10.40 -2.53
N ASP A 46 -10.86 -10.87 -1.47
CA ASP A 46 -9.95 -10.05 -0.68
C ASP A 46 -8.58 -10.03 -1.34
N VAL A 47 -7.94 -8.86 -1.34
CA VAL A 47 -6.62 -8.61 -1.91
C VAL A 47 -5.74 -7.90 -0.91
N ALA A 48 -4.42 -8.03 -1.07
CA ALA A 48 -3.44 -7.29 -0.29
C ALA A 48 -2.90 -6.12 -1.12
N ILE A 49 -2.89 -4.92 -0.54
CA ILE A 49 -2.36 -3.71 -1.15
C ILE A 49 -1.09 -3.32 -0.41
N LYS A 50 0.06 -3.45 -1.09
CA LYS A 50 1.37 -3.02 -0.58
C LYS A 50 1.64 -1.59 -1.03
N ALA A 51 1.86 -0.70 -0.07
CA ALA A 51 2.10 0.71 -0.31
C ALA A 51 3.44 1.12 0.29
N LEU A 52 4.26 1.83 -0.49
CA LEU A 52 5.50 2.40 0.00
C LEU A 52 5.22 3.60 0.87
N ASP A 53 5.92 3.71 1.99
CA ASP A 53 5.94 4.94 2.77
C ASP A 53 6.98 5.91 2.17
N PRO A 54 6.57 7.09 1.67
CA PRO A 54 7.49 8.09 1.12
C PRO A 54 8.58 8.53 2.10
N LYS A 55 8.36 8.41 3.41
CA LYS A 55 9.37 8.73 4.43
C LYS A 55 10.40 7.61 4.63
N LEU A 56 10.06 6.39 4.23
CA LEU A 56 10.96 5.23 4.28
C LEU A 56 11.68 5.01 2.94
N VAL A 57 11.10 5.46 1.82
CA VAL A 57 11.75 5.49 0.51
C VAL A 57 12.79 6.62 0.49
N LEU A 58 14.03 6.26 0.82
CA LEU A 58 15.18 7.17 0.78
C LEU A 58 15.80 7.30 -0.62
N ASP A 59 15.39 6.47 -1.58
CA ASP A 59 16.01 6.38 -2.92
C ASP A 59 15.02 5.85 -3.97
N ASP A 60 15.11 6.36 -5.21
CA ASP A 60 14.27 5.99 -6.36
C ASP A 60 14.28 4.46 -6.61
N ALA A 61 15.37 3.80 -6.23
CA ALA A 61 15.54 2.35 -6.33
C ALA A 61 14.46 1.52 -5.60
N ALA A 62 13.82 2.03 -4.55
CA ALA A 62 12.76 1.28 -3.86
C ALA A 62 11.43 1.32 -4.62
N ALA A 63 11.13 2.42 -5.31
CA ALA A 63 9.98 2.53 -6.19
C ALA A 63 10.14 1.61 -7.40
N ASP A 64 11.34 1.57 -8.00
CA ASP A 64 11.66 0.69 -9.12
C ASP A 64 11.50 -0.79 -8.75
N ARG A 65 12.03 -1.21 -7.59
CA ARG A 65 11.85 -2.59 -7.11
C ARG A 65 10.38 -2.96 -6.91
N LEU A 66 9.55 -2.05 -6.41
CA LEU A 66 8.11 -2.32 -6.28
C LEU A 66 7.46 -2.49 -7.66
N LEU A 67 7.84 -1.67 -8.63
CA LEU A 67 7.33 -1.80 -10.00
C LEU A 67 7.77 -3.11 -10.65
N ASP A 68 9.00 -3.54 -10.41
CA ASP A 68 9.50 -4.84 -10.88
C ASP A 68 8.74 -6.00 -10.24
N GLU A 69 8.55 -5.98 -8.91
CA GLU A 69 7.72 -6.96 -8.20
C GLU A 69 6.30 -7.02 -8.77
N ALA A 70 5.69 -5.87 -9.08
CA ALA A 70 4.34 -5.80 -9.64
C ALA A 70 4.23 -6.30 -11.09
N ARG A 71 5.34 -6.37 -11.83
CA ARG A 71 5.39 -6.91 -13.21
C ARG A 71 5.71 -8.39 -13.28
N LEU A 72 6.20 -8.96 -12.17
CA LEU A 72 6.56 -10.38 -12.06
C LEU A 72 5.35 -11.30 -11.78
N VAL A 73 4.14 -10.74 -11.67
CA VAL A 73 2.87 -11.45 -11.39
C VAL A 73 2.00 -11.68 -12.62
#